data_AF-A0A3S0Z4G8-F1
#
_entry.id   AF-A0A3S0Z4G8-F1
#
_cell.length_a   1.000
_cell.length_b   1.000
_cell.length_c   1.000
_cell.angle_alpha   90.00
_cell.angle_beta   90.00
_cell.angle_gamma   90.00
#
_symmetry.space_group_name_H-M   'P 1'
#
loop_
_entity.id
_entity.type
_entity.pdbx_description
1 polymer ?
#
loop_
_entity_poly.entity_id
_entity_poly.type
_entity_poly.pdbx_seq_one_letter_code
_entity_poly.pdbx_strand_id
1 'polypeptide(L)'
;KGRSFSTHYSSTKSYYTTTSDGSNTTVTEINERKELFPHPDHHDDDGDLPSLVGIAEPFGPRATTGLTHSRICSAILTLWHLIFFVGSLGIAVAGVALRFYFSYWLIKQVNSMDTFKTYNAFIVRADENKTHIIFTGYPQIIGTIVILCHLVYSLCHLLYITNPWHRCQFTLPTSALITGFVVLTEISTVNILLSPDIVSQNWIDDLKAQLRRYKIKSENNFIISYNYVSVALECCGITDRWDFQDVKDGFEYDDGLGNSSLSKITMEVAPTCCIRDIFKAGVQRVVQCAHKTQLDVRNAEQYNKGCYTMIVDLIQEGCMYYSLMVWVHLLDVSIHATIYKERLSVLSRIVDIETKRNERKVKIAHS
;
A
#
# COMPACT_ATOMS: atom_id res chain seq x y z
N LYS A 1 2.21 -38.44 -38.01
CA LYS A 1 3.37 -39.32 -38.29
C LYS A 1 4.63 -38.55 -37.93
N GLY A 2 5.52 -38.88 -37.00
CA GLY A 2 5.68 -39.82 -35.89
C GLY A 2 6.82 -39.19 -35.03
N ARG A 3 6.76 -39.16 -33.69
CA ARG A 3 7.53 -40.05 -32.78
C ARG A 3 8.90 -40.47 -33.39
N SER A 4 10.06 -40.40 -32.73
CA SER A 4 10.37 -40.43 -31.29
C SER A 4 11.90 -40.48 -31.09
N PHE A 5 12.37 -39.97 -29.95
CA PHE A 5 13.52 -40.41 -29.12
C PHE A 5 14.98 -40.35 -29.58
N SER A 6 15.83 -40.05 -28.58
CA SER A 6 17.11 -40.70 -28.20
C SER A 6 18.13 -39.61 -27.82
N THR A 7 18.88 -39.60 -26.71
CA THR A 7 19.06 -40.54 -25.59
C THR A 7 19.84 -39.81 -24.49
N HIS A 8 19.53 -40.12 -23.24
CA HIS A 8 20.38 -39.87 -22.07
C HIS A 8 21.76 -40.51 -22.25
N TYR A 9 22.84 -39.80 -21.87
CA TYR A 9 24.13 -40.40 -21.52
C TYR A 9 24.41 -40.07 -20.05
N SER A 10 24.04 -40.97 -19.15
CA SER A 10 24.58 -41.03 -17.80
C SER A 10 25.62 -42.15 -17.79
N SER A 11 26.90 -41.77 -17.68
CA SER A 11 28.00 -42.72 -17.58
C SER A 11 28.11 -43.20 -16.14
N THR A 12 27.45 -44.31 -15.82
CA THR A 12 27.67 -45.03 -14.56
C THR A 12 28.91 -45.91 -14.72
N LYS A 13 30.00 -45.61 -14.01
CA LYS A 13 31.11 -46.55 -13.83
C LYS A 13 30.79 -47.45 -12.65
N SER A 14 30.56 -48.73 -12.91
CA SER A 14 30.43 -49.78 -11.90
C SER A 14 31.80 -50.39 -11.67
N TYR A 15 32.27 -50.43 -10.42
CA TYR A 15 33.38 -51.30 -10.04
C TYR A 15 32.81 -52.48 -9.26
N TYR A 16 33.22 -53.69 -9.64
CA TYR A 16 32.94 -54.91 -8.87
C TYR A 16 34.15 -55.17 -7.97
N THR A 17 33.91 -55.21 -6.67
CA THR A 17 34.89 -55.69 -5.69
C THR A 17 34.46 -57.08 -5.26
N THR A 18 35.22 -58.11 -5.63
CA THR A 18 34.99 -59.49 -5.20
C THR A 18 35.61 -59.68 -3.82
N THR A 19 34.79 -59.81 -2.77
CA THR A 19 35.22 -60.31 -1.47
C THR A 19 35.06 -61.83 -1.44
N SER A 20 35.95 -62.55 -0.74
CA SER A 20 36.02 -64.02 -0.73
C SER A 20 34.87 -64.74 -0.03
N ASP A 21 33.84 -64.02 0.43
CA ASP A 21 32.60 -64.61 0.94
C ASP A 21 31.43 -64.02 0.13
N GLY A 22 30.73 -64.89 -0.60
CA GLY A 22 29.82 -64.55 -1.70
C GLY A 22 28.55 -63.80 -1.31
N SER A 23 28.66 -62.48 -1.06
CA SER A 23 27.54 -61.55 -0.95
C SER A 23 27.83 -60.27 -1.74
N ASN A 24 27.08 -60.03 -2.82
CA ASN A 24 27.19 -58.83 -3.65
C ASN A 24 26.45 -57.65 -3.00
N THR A 25 27.17 -56.61 -2.59
CA THR A 25 26.58 -55.34 -2.11
C THR A 25 26.94 -54.21 -3.09
N THR A 26 25.94 -53.63 -3.76
CA THR A 26 26.11 -52.46 -4.64
C THR A 26 26.18 -51.18 -3.80
N VAL A 27 27.32 -50.50 -3.81
CA VAL A 27 27.48 -49.14 -3.24
C VAL A 27 27.32 -48.13 -4.38
N THR A 28 26.40 -47.17 -4.21
CA THR A 28 26.20 -46.07 -5.17
C THR A 28 26.73 -44.80 -4.52
N GLU A 29 27.90 -44.32 -4.97
CA GLU A 29 28.48 -43.07 -4.47
C GLU A 29 28.04 -41.90 -5.37
N ILE A 30 27.32 -40.93 -4.80
CA ILE A 30 26.92 -39.69 -5.48
C ILE A 30 28.04 -38.68 -5.29
N ASN A 31 28.72 -38.37 -6.39
CA ASN A 31 29.86 -37.46 -6.43
C ASN A 31 29.37 -36.00 -6.39
N GLU A 32 29.41 -35.35 -5.22
CA GLU A 32 29.26 -33.88 -5.13
C GLU A 32 30.62 -33.18 -5.33
N ARG A 33 30.61 -32.30 -6.32
CA ARG A 33 31.71 -31.48 -6.83
C ARG A 33 32.24 -30.54 -5.73
N LYS A 34 33.45 -30.78 -5.21
CA LYS A 34 34.21 -29.81 -4.39
C LYS A 34 34.90 -28.79 -5.29
N GLU A 35 34.50 -27.52 -5.18
CA GLU A 35 35.24 -26.39 -5.75
C GLU A 35 36.40 -26.00 -4.83
N LEU A 36 37.61 -26.25 -5.34
CA LEU A 36 38.78 -25.38 -5.43
C LEU A 36 38.84 -24.14 -4.51
N PHE A 37 39.67 -24.18 -3.46
CA PHE A 37 40.57 -23.09 -3.02
C PHE A 37 41.69 -23.66 -2.12
N PRO A 38 42.90 -23.06 -2.09
CA PRO A 38 44.13 -23.75 -1.78
C PRO A 38 44.46 -23.85 -0.27
N HIS A 39 45.14 -24.94 0.07
CA HIS A 39 45.88 -25.15 1.31
C HIS A 39 47.00 -24.13 1.49
N PRO A 40 47.24 -23.62 2.71
CA PRO A 40 48.58 -23.38 3.20
C PRO A 40 49.04 -24.60 4.01
N ASP A 41 50.26 -25.03 3.72
CA ASP A 41 51.01 -26.05 4.45
C ASP A 41 51.16 -25.64 5.92
N HIS A 42 50.87 -26.56 6.85
CA HIS A 42 51.61 -26.63 8.11
C HIS A 42 51.46 -27.98 8.79
N HIS A 43 52.62 -28.64 8.88
CA HIS A 43 53.13 -29.52 9.94
C HIS A 43 52.22 -30.59 10.55
N ASP A 44 52.66 -31.82 10.30
CA ASP A 44 52.44 -33.01 11.12
C ASP A 44 52.66 -32.70 12.60
N ASP A 45 51.64 -32.95 13.42
CA ASP A 45 51.83 -33.38 14.80
C ASP A 45 50.67 -34.32 15.16
N ASP A 46 51.02 -35.59 15.35
CA ASP A 46 50.13 -36.69 15.71
C ASP A 46 49.52 -36.44 17.09
N GLY A 47 48.22 -36.15 17.11
CA GLY A 47 47.42 -36.09 18.32
C GLY A 47 46.00 -36.57 18.01
N ASP A 48 45.68 -37.79 18.43
CA ASP A 48 44.36 -38.41 18.35
C ASP A 48 43.25 -37.44 18.78
N LEU A 49 42.57 -36.85 17.79
CA LEU A 49 41.36 -36.06 17.98
C LEU A 49 40.16 -37.01 17.82
N PRO A 50 39.30 -37.20 18.84
CA PRO A 50 38.11 -38.01 18.67
C PRO A 50 37.21 -37.35 17.61
N SER A 51 36.84 -38.16 16.62
CA SER A 51 36.04 -37.81 15.45
C SER A 51 34.90 -36.83 15.78
N LEU A 52 34.88 -35.70 15.06
CA LEU A 52 33.82 -34.68 15.07
C LEU A 52 32.52 -35.16 14.39
N VAL A 53 32.21 -36.46 14.49
CA VAL A 53 31.01 -37.11 13.91
C VAL A 53 29.89 -37.25 14.96
N GLY A 54 30.15 -36.95 16.24
CA GLY A 54 29.20 -37.15 17.35
C GLY A 54 28.23 -36.00 17.67
N ILE A 55 28.11 -34.93 16.87
CA ILE A 55 27.21 -33.80 17.19
C ILE A 55 25.81 -33.97 16.56
N ALA A 56 25.57 -35.05 15.81
CA ALA A 56 24.26 -35.29 15.18
C ALA A 56 23.28 -36.14 16.01
N GLU A 57 23.67 -36.72 17.15
CA GLU A 57 22.78 -37.55 17.97
C GLU A 57 22.63 -37.00 19.40
N PRO A 58 21.65 -36.09 19.61
CA PRO A 58 20.64 -36.40 20.61
C PRO A 58 19.22 -36.05 20.15
N PHE A 59 18.98 -35.91 18.85
CA PHE A 59 17.64 -35.76 18.34
C PHE A 59 17.22 -37.09 17.69
N GLY A 60 16.46 -37.90 18.42
CA GLY A 60 15.87 -39.15 17.92
C GLY A 60 14.91 -38.93 16.74
N PRO A 61 14.01 -39.88 16.43
CA PRO A 61 13.09 -39.83 15.27
C PRO A 61 12.24 -38.56 15.10
N ARG A 62 12.21 -37.67 16.11
CA ARG A 62 11.66 -36.31 16.06
C ARG A 62 12.49 -35.30 15.24
N ALA A 63 13.77 -35.56 14.98
CA ALA A 63 14.67 -34.65 14.26
C ALA A 63 14.34 -34.54 12.78
N THR A 64 14.06 -35.69 12.14
CA THR A 64 13.69 -35.76 10.72
C THR A 64 12.32 -35.14 10.48
N THR A 65 11.35 -35.39 11.36
CA THR A 65 10.05 -34.70 11.35
C THR A 65 10.19 -33.20 11.64
N GLY A 66 11.10 -32.80 12.55
CA GLY A 66 11.39 -31.41 12.86
C GLY A 66 12.06 -30.66 11.70
N LEU A 67 12.95 -31.32 10.96
CA LEU A 67 13.60 -30.79 9.75
C LEU A 67 12.60 -30.64 8.59
N THR A 68 11.67 -31.57 8.39
CA THR A 68 10.60 -31.42 7.39
C THR A 68 9.58 -30.36 7.79
N HIS A 69 9.17 -30.29 9.06
CA HIS A 69 8.25 -29.27 9.56
C HIS A 69 8.87 -27.87 9.46
N SER A 70 10.17 -27.75 9.79
CA SER A 70 10.94 -26.51 9.64
C SER A 70 11.03 -26.04 8.18
N ARG A 71 11.24 -26.96 7.22
CA ARG A 71 11.26 -26.62 5.78
C ARG A 71 9.91 -26.17 5.26
N ILE A 72 8.82 -26.85 5.64
CA ILE A 72 7.45 -26.49 5.24
C ILE A 72 7.07 -25.13 5.82
N CYS A 73 7.31 -24.89 7.12
CA CYS A 73 7.06 -23.59 7.74
C CYS A 73 7.86 -22.47 7.07
N SER A 74 9.14 -22.71 6.74
CA SER A 74 9.96 -21.73 6.02
C SER A 74 9.38 -21.40 4.64
N ALA A 75 8.92 -22.41 3.88
CA ALA A 75 8.35 -22.21 2.56
C ALA A 75 7.02 -21.42 2.64
N ILE A 76 6.16 -21.73 3.61
CA ILE A 76 4.91 -21.00 3.85
C ILE A 76 5.18 -19.55 4.20
N LEU A 77 6.16 -19.28 5.08
CA LEU A 77 6.54 -17.92 5.45
C LEU A 77 7.13 -17.13 4.27
N THR A 78 7.99 -17.76 3.47
CA THR A 78 8.49 -17.10 2.25
C THR A 78 7.36 -16.78 1.27
N LEU A 79 6.41 -17.70 1.06
CA LEU A 79 5.23 -17.46 0.22
C LEU A 79 4.36 -16.33 0.79
N TRP A 80 4.13 -16.32 2.10
CA TRP A 80 3.41 -15.27 2.81
C TRP A 80 4.05 -13.90 2.53
N HIS A 81 5.35 -13.72 2.79
CA HIS A 81 6.02 -12.44 2.52
C HIS A 81 6.10 -12.07 1.05
N LEU A 82 6.14 -13.05 0.13
CA LEU A 82 6.06 -12.78 -1.30
C LEU A 82 4.70 -12.19 -1.68
N ILE A 83 3.61 -12.73 -1.14
CA ILE A 83 2.26 -12.20 -1.34
C ILE A 83 2.17 -10.77 -0.79
N PHE A 84 2.67 -10.52 0.42
CA PHE A 84 2.66 -9.18 1.03
C PHE A 84 3.56 -8.18 0.32
N PHE A 85 4.69 -8.63 -0.22
CA PHE A 85 5.56 -7.81 -1.05
C PHE A 85 4.82 -7.33 -2.30
N VAL A 86 4.21 -8.26 -3.05
CA VAL A 86 3.45 -7.91 -4.27
C VAL A 86 2.23 -7.05 -3.93
N GLY A 87 1.50 -7.38 -2.87
CA GLY A 87 0.36 -6.61 -2.39
C GLY A 87 0.74 -5.18 -2.00
N SER A 88 1.82 -5.02 -1.22
CA SER A 88 2.34 -3.70 -0.83
C SER A 88 2.77 -2.89 -2.04
N LEU A 89 3.44 -3.50 -3.01
CA LEU A 89 3.81 -2.80 -4.24
C LEU A 89 2.57 -2.33 -5.01
N GLY A 90 1.52 -3.17 -5.09
CA GLY A 90 0.24 -2.81 -5.69
C GLY A 90 -0.42 -1.62 -5.00
N ILE A 91 -0.42 -1.60 -3.66
CA ILE A 91 -0.97 -0.48 -2.89
C ILE A 91 -0.11 0.78 -3.04
N ALA A 92 1.22 0.66 -3.08
CA ALA A 92 2.10 1.78 -3.37
C ALA A 92 1.80 2.39 -4.75
N VAL A 93 1.56 1.57 -5.78
CA VAL A 93 1.14 2.02 -7.11
C VAL A 93 -0.22 2.73 -7.04
N ALA A 94 -1.18 2.23 -6.27
CA ALA A 94 -2.45 2.93 -6.03
C ALA A 94 -2.22 4.30 -5.35
N GLY A 95 -1.29 4.39 -4.39
CA GLY A 95 -0.87 5.64 -3.77
C GLY A 95 -0.26 6.62 -4.78
N VAL A 96 0.58 6.15 -5.72
CA VAL A 96 1.12 6.95 -6.83
C VAL A 96 0.00 7.47 -7.72
N ALA A 97 -0.96 6.61 -8.07
CA ALA A 97 -2.14 6.99 -8.83
C ALA A 97 -2.93 8.11 -8.12
N LEU A 98 -3.17 7.96 -6.82
CA LEU A 98 -3.87 8.97 -6.01
C LEU A 98 -3.08 10.28 -5.90
N ARG A 99 -1.75 10.22 -5.75
CA ARG A 99 -0.89 11.40 -5.59
C ARG A 99 -0.75 12.23 -6.85
N PHE A 100 -0.54 11.58 -7.99
CA PHE A 100 -0.10 12.22 -9.24
C PHE A 100 -1.17 12.20 -10.34
N TYR A 101 -2.02 11.18 -10.37
CA TYR A 101 -2.97 10.96 -11.47
C TYR A 101 -4.42 11.27 -11.09
N PHE A 102 -4.72 11.52 -9.81
CA PHE A 102 -6.09 11.84 -9.37
C PHE A 102 -6.69 13.05 -10.08
N SER A 103 -5.93 14.15 -10.23
CA SER A 103 -6.42 15.35 -10.93
C SER A 103 -6.73 15.06 -12.40
N TYR A 104 -5.83 14.35 -13.09
CA TYR A 104 -6.04 13.94 -14.48
C TYR A 104 -7.27 13.05 -14.63
N TRP A 105 -7.40 12.03 -13.77
CA TRP A 105 -8.54 11.14 -13.77
C TRP A 105 -9.86 11.88 -13.53
N LEU A 106 -9.90 12.80 -12.56
CA LEU A 106 -11.09 13.59 -12.25
C LEU A 106 -11.51 14.47 -13.42
N ILE A 107 -10.56 15.19 -14.04
CA ILE A 107 -10.82 16.05 -15.19
C ILE A 107 -11.35 15.19 -16.36
N LYS A 108 -10.68 14.08 -16.65
CA LYS A 108 -11.09 13.16 -17.72
C LYS A 108 -12.49 12.58 -17.47
N GLN A 109 -12.79 12.20 -16.23
CA GLN A 109 -14.11 11.68 -15.86
C GLN A 109 -15.20 12.73 -16.10
N VAL A 110 -15.01 13.96 -15.62
CA VAL A 110 -15.98 15.06 -15.84
C VAL A 110 -16.13 15.38 -17.32
N ASN A 111 -15.03 15.44 -18.08
CA ASN A 111 -15.04 15.69 -19.52
C ASN A 111 -15.76 14.61 -20.32
N SER A 112 -15.81 13.37 -19.80
CA SER A 112 -16.46 12.23 -20.45
C SER A 112 -17.98 12.14 -20.22
N MET A 113 -18.56 12.99 -19.36
CA MET A 113 -19.99 12.96 -19.07
C MET A 113 -20.81 13.51 -20.26
N ASP A 114 -21.95 12.90 -20.57
CA ASP A 114 -22.85 13.38 -21.64
C ASP A 114 -23.33 14.82 -21.41
N THR A 115 -23.54 15.17 -20.13
CA THR A 115 -23.94 16.50 -19.66
C THR A 115 -22.83 17.54 -19.74
N PHE A 116 -21.59 17.14 -20.05
CA PHE A 116 -20.42 18.02 -20.01
C PHE A 116 -20.56 19.23 -20.93
N LYS A 117 -21.22 19.10 -22.08
CA LYS A 117 -21.46 20.22 -23.00
C LYS A 117 -22.16 21.40 -22.31
N THR A 118 -23.16 21.12 -21.49
CA THR A 118 -23.88 22.14 -20.72
C THR A 118 -23.04 22.63 -19.53
N TYR A 119 -22.32 21.73 -18.83
CA TYR A 119 -21.41 22.13 -17.74
C TYR A 119 -20.32 23.10 -18.20
N ASN A 120 -19.72 22.86 -19.37
CA ASN A 120 -18.66 23.67 -19.96
C ASN A 120 -19.09 25.11 -20.26
N ALA A 121 -20.39 25.42 -20.30
CA ALA A 121 -20.87 26.80 -20.41
C ALA A 121 -20.60 27.64 -19.14
N PHE A 122 -20.45 26.98 -17.97
CA PHE A 122 -20.37 27.63 -16.66
C PHE A 122 -19.00 27.50 -15.98
N ILE A 123 -18.16 26.57 -16.42
CA ILE A 123 -16.84 26.30 -15.82
C ILE A 123 -15.71 26.73 -16.75
N VAL A 124 -14.56 27.08 -16.19
CA VAL A 124 -13.33 27.18 -16.99
C VAL A 124 -12.86 25.77 -17.31
N ARG A 125 -12.60 25.52 -18.59
CA ARG A 125 -12.08 24.23 -19.03
C ARG A 125 -10.65 24.04 -18.51
N ALA A 126 -10.45 23.02 -17.69
CA ALA A 126 -9.14 22.62 -17.22
C ALA A 126 -8.40 21.87 -18.33
N ASP A 127 -7.11 22.13 -18.48
CA ASP A 127 -6.24 21.34 -19.34
C ASP A 127 -5.82 20.09 -18.53
N GLU A 128 -6.20 18.91 -19.02
CA GLU A 128 -5.90 17.61 -18.39
C GLU A 128 -4.41 17.43 -18.07
N ASN A 129 -3.52 18.07 -18.84
CA ASN A 129 -2.07 17.91 -18.69
C ASN A 129 -1.41 19.00 -17.84
N LYS A 130 -2.12 20.07 -17.48
CA LYS A 130 -1.54 21.25 -16.79
C LYS A 130 -2.26 21.61 -15.51
N THR A 131 -3.54 21.29 -15.38
CA THR A 131 -4.34 21.70 -14.23
C THR A 131 -4.24 20.68 -13.11
N HIS A 132 -3.73 21.12 -11.95
CA HIS A 132 -3.75 20.34 -10.73
C HIS A 132 -4.98 20.68 -9.90
N ILE A 133 -5.84 19.68 -9.69
CA ILE A 133 -7.03 19.81 -8.84
C ILE A 133 -6.61 19.65 -7.39
N ILE A 134 -6.59 20.76 -6.65
CA ILE A 134 -6.21 20.83 -5.24
C ILE A 134 -7.33 21.57 -4.50
N PHE A 135 -8.36 20.83 -4.10
CA PHE A 135 -9.47 21.37 -3.31
C PHE A 135 -9.13 21.36 -1.82
N THR A 136 -8.93 20.17 -1.24
CA THR A 136 -8.49 20.01 0.17
C THR A 136 -7.04 19.55 0.30
N GLY A 137 -6.47 18.95 -0.75
CA GLY A 137 -5.16 18.31 -0.69
C GLY A 137 -5.14 16.94 0.02
N TYR A 138 -6.25 16.49 0.63
CA TYR A 138 -6.31 15.21 1.34
C TYR A 138 -5.95 14.01 0.45
N PRO A 139 -6.49 13.85 -0.78
CA PRO A 139 -6.13 12.71 -1.62
C PRO A 139 -4.61 12.63 -1.88
N GLN A 140 -3.96 13.77 -2.14
CA GLN A 140 -2.53 13.85 -2.36
C GLN A 140 -1.72 13.51 -1.10
N ILE A 141 -2.14 14.01 0.06
CA ILE A 141 -1.47 13.71 1.33
C ILE A 141 -1.59 12.22 1.67
N ILE A 142 -2.81 11.68 1.59
CA ILE A 142 -3.08 10.24 1.83
C ILE A 142 -2.27 9.40 0.86
N GLY A 143 -2.28 9.74 -0.44
CA GLY A 143 -1.48 9.03 -1.44
C GLY A 143 0.01 9.02 -1.09
N THR A 144 0.55 10.13 -0.59
CA THR A 144 1.96 10.20 -0.15
C THR A 144 2.24 9.27 1.04
N ILE A 145 1.38 9.28 2.06
CA ILE A 145 1.52 8.42 3.23
C ILE A 145 1.48 6.94 2.82
N VAL A 146 0.50 6.56 1.99
CA VAL A 146 0.35 5.20 1.46
C VAL A 146 1.60 4.76 0.69
N ILE A 147 2.15 5.60 -0.18
CA ILE A 147 3.40 5.29 -0.90
C ILE A 147 4.53 5.00 0.09
N LEU A 148 4.77 5.90 1.06
CA LEU A 148 5.89 5.77 1.98
C LEU A 148 5.78 4.52 2.85
N CYS A 149 4.60 4.28 3.46
CA CYS A 149 4.36 3.10 4.30
C CYS A 149 4.58 1.80 3.50
N HIS A 150 4.01 1.69 2.30
CA HIS A 150 4.08 0.46 1.52
C HIS A 150 5.42 0.22 0.82
N LEU A 151 6.20 1.27 0.52
CA LEU A 151 7.59 1.11 0.09
C LEU A 151 8.45 0.54 1.23
N VAL A 152 8.24 0.99 2.47
CA VAL A 152 8.94 0.45 3.64
C VAL A 152 8.54 -1.00 3.90
N TYR A 153 7.25 -1.34 3.84
CA TYR A 153 6.81 -2.75 3.93
C TYR A 153 7.43 -3.61 2.84
N SER A 154 7.43 -3.13 1.59
CA SER A 154 8.04 -3.85 0.48
C SER A 154 9.52 -4.13 0.72
N LEU A 155 10.25 -3.16 1.27
CA LEU A 155 11.65 -3.34 1.65
C LEU A 155 11.81 -4.38 2.77
N CYS A 156 11.00 -4.32 3.83
CA CYS A 156 11.02 -5.31 4.93
C CYS A 156 10.73 -6.74 4.44
N HIS A 157 9.73 -6.92 3.57
CA HIS A 157 9.41 -8.22 3.00
C HIS A 157 10.51 -8.71 2.05
N LEU A 158 11.11 -7.83 1.25
CA LEU A 158 12.24 -8.18 0.39
C LEU A 158 13.45 -8.65 1.21
N LEU A 159 13.75 -7.97 2.31
CA LEU A 159 14.80 -8.38 3.25
C LEU A 159 14.51 -9.76 3.86
N TYR A 160 13.25 -10.08 4.16
CA TYR A 160 12.87 -11.41 4.63
C TYR A 160 13.09 -12.47 3.55
N ILE A 161 12.58 -12.23 2.33
CA ILE A 161 12.67 -13.18 1.20
C ILE A 161 14.15 -13.45 0.86
N THR A 162 15.00 -12.44 0.93
CA THR A 162 16.43 -12.51 0.62
C THR A 162 17.30 -13.00 1.78
N ASN A 163 16.73 -13.23 2.97
CA ASN A 163 17.44 -13.69 4.16
C ASN A 163 18.29 -14.97 3.97
N PRO A 164 17.86 -15.98 3.19
CA PRO A 164 18.69 -17.16 2.90
C PRO A 164 20.02 -16.83 2.20
N TRP A 165 20.08 -15.72 1.45
CA TRP A 165 21.26 -15.30 0.70
C TRP A 165 22.24 -14.48 1.53
N HIS A 166 21.76 -13.45 2.25
CA HIS A 166 22.64 -12.56 3.00
C HIS A 166 22.93 -13.05 4.44
N ARG A 167 22.11 -13.96 4.99
CA ARG A 167 22.28 -14.61 6.31
C ARG A 167 22.59 -13.65 7.49
N CYS A 168 22.02 -12.45 7.46
CA CYS A 168 22.28 -11.44 8.48
C CYS A 168 21.35 -11.67 9.67
N GLN A 169 21.92 -11.88 10.85
CA GLN A 169 21.16 -12.23 12.06
C GLN A 169 20.24 -11.08 12.53
N PHE A 170 20.55 -9.84 12.16
CA PHE A 170 19.78 -8.65 12.51
C PHE A 170 18.60 -8.37 11.58
N THR A 171 18.53 -9.00 10.39
CA THR A 171 17.50 -8.68 9.40
C THR A 171 16.09 -8.90 9.93
N LEU A 172 15.83 -10.01 10.63
CA LEU A 172 14.52 -10.31 11.19
C LEU A 172 14.10 -9.33 12.31
N PRO A 173 14.88 -9.11 13.38
CA PRO A 173 14.48 -8.16 14.42
C PRO A 173 14.38 -6.73 13.90
N THR A 174 15.29 -6.28 13.03
CA THR A 174 15.22 -4.95 12.44
C THR A 174 13.99 -4.79 11.55
N SER A 175 13.68 -5.78 10.70
CA SER A 175 12.48 -5.73 9.85
C SER A 175 11.20 -5.75 10.68
N ALA A 176 11.13 -6.57 11.74
CA ALA A 176 9.97 -6.61 12.63
C ALA A 176 9.76 -5.28 13.38
N LEU A 177 10.84 -4.63 13.84
CA LEU A 177 10.76 -3.32 14.50
C LEU A 177 10.30 -2.23 13.53
N ILE A 178 10.85 -2.18 12.32
CA ILE A 178 10.46 -1.22 11.29
C ILE A 178 9.00 -1.44 10.90
N THR A 179 8.61 -2.68 10.63
CA THR A 179 7.22 -3.06 10.30
C THR A 179 6.27 -2.63 11.42
N GLY A 180 6.62 -2.93 12.69
CA GLY A 180 5.82 -2.49 13.84
C GLY A 180 5.68 -0.97 13.95
N PHE A 181 6.75 -0.20 13.69
CA PHE A 181 6.70 1.26 13.66
C PHE A 181 5.79 1.79 12.54
N VAL A 182 5.85 1.19 11.34
CA VAL A 182 4.97 1.56 10.22
C VAL A 182 3.52 1.25 10.58
N VAL A 183 3.23 0.07 11.14
CA VAL A 183 1.87 -0.31 11.60
C VAL A 183 1.34 0.70 12.62
N LEU A 184 2.14 1.13 13.60
CA LEU A 184 1.71 2.14 14.58
C LEU A 184 1.42 3.49 13.94
N THR A 185 2.20 3.87 12.91
CA THR A 185 1.97 5.08 12.12
C THR A 185 0.66 4.96 11.33
N GLU A 186 0.36 3.79 10.74
CA GLU A 186 -0.89 3.53 10.04
C GLU A 186 -2.09 3.58 10.99
N ILE A 187 -2.01 2.92 12.15
CA ILE A 187 -3.06 2.95 13.19
C ILE A 187 -3.33 4.39 13.59
N SER A 188 -2.27 5.15 13.88
CA SER A 188 -2.38 6.56 14.27
C SER A 188 -3.01 7.40 13.16
N THR A 189 -2.60 7.19 11.91
CA THR A 189 -3.15 7.89 10.74
C THR A 189 -4.63 7.55 10.55
N VAL A 190 -5.00 6.27 10.55
CA VAL A 190 -6.39 5.82 10.41
C VAL A 190 -7.24 6.37 11.56
N ASN A 191 -6.74 6.36 12.79
CA ASN A 191 -7.45 6.90 13.94
C ASN A 191 -7.67 8.42 13.83
N ILE A 192 -6.68 9.17 13.34
CA ILE A 192 -6.84 10.61 13.06
C ILE A 192 -7.86 10.82 11.93
N LEU A 193 -7.81 10.02 10.86
CA LEU A 193 -8.69 10.13 9.71
C LEU A 193 -10.16 9.75 10.01
N LEU A 194 -10.36 8.80 10.93
CA LEU A 194 -11.68 8.40 11.43
C LEU A 194 -12.18 9.31 12.56
N SER A 195 -11.34 10.16 13.13
CA SER A 195 -11.76 11.07 14.19
C SER A 195 -12.80 12.05 13.66
N PRO A 196 -13.90 12.31 14.39
CA PRO A 196 -14.83 13.38 14.03
C PRO A 196 -14.14 14.75 13.99
N ASP A 197 -13.03 14.91 14.72
CA ASP A 197 -12.24 16.14 14.78
C ASP A 197 -11.41 16.40 13.50
N ILE A 198 -11.39 15.47 12.54
CA ILE A 198 -10.75 15.73 11.23
C ILE A 198 -11.40 16.91 10.51
N VAL A 199 -12.68 17.13 10.80
CA VAL A 199 -13.46 18.29 10.37
C VAL A 199 -13.04 19.48 11.24
N SER A 200 -11.86 20.04 10.93
CA SER A 200 -11.40 21.24 11.62
C SER A 200 -12.23 22.44 11.17
N GLN A 201 -12.88 23.11 12.12
CA GLN A 201 -13.65 24.32 11.83
C GLN A 201 -12.79 25.38 11.11
N ASN A 202 -11.51 25.51 11.47
CA ASN A 202 -10.58 26.42 10.80
C ASN A 202 -10.40 26.11 9.31
N TRP A 203 -10.34 24.82 8.95
CA TRP A 203 -10.26 24.40 7.55
C TRP A 203 -11.55 24.68 6.79
N ILE A 204 -12.70 24.41 7.42
CA ILE A 204 -14.01 24.75 6.84
C ILE A 204 -14.08 26.26 6.60
N ASP A 205 -13.70 27.07 7.59
CA ASP A 205 -13.79 28.52 7.52
C ASP A 205 -12.87 29.09 6.42
N ASP A 206 -11.66 28.54 6.25
CA ASP A 206 -10.77 28.93 5.15
C ASP A 206 -11.35 28.56 3.77
N LEU A 207 -11.86 27.33 3.62
CA LEU A 207 -12.50 26.88 2.39
C LEU A 207 -13.75 27.72 2.05
N LYS A 208 -14.57 28.06 3.07
CA LYS A 208 -15.73 28.96 2.90
C LYS A 208 -15.28 30.36 2.53
N ALA A 209 -14.21 30.88 3.12
CA ALA A 209 -13.65 32.19 2.76
C ALA A 209 -13.15 32.23 1.31
N GLN A 210 -12.55 31.15 0.82
CA GLN A 210 -12.18 31.00 -0.59
C GLN A 210 -13.42 30.89 -1.49
N LEU A 211 -14.44 30.14 -1.06
CA LEU A 211 -15.71 29.97 -1.79
C LEU A 211 -16.48 31.29 -1.94
N ARG A 212 -16.43 32.19 -0.95
CA ARG A 212 -17.05 33.52 -1.04
C ARG A 212 -16.50 34.38 -2.19
N ARG A 213 -15.32 34.04 -2.72
CA ARG A 213 -14.71 34.70 -3.88
C ARG A 213 -15.09 34.03 -5.20
N TYR A 214 -15.99 33.05 -5.18
CA TYR A 214 -16.44 32.33 -6.36
C TYR A 214 -16.94 33.32 -7.42
N LYS A 215 -16.54 33.08 -8.66
CA LYS A 215 -17.04 33.80 -9.84
C LYS A 215 -17.24 32.77 -10.93
N ILE A 216 -18.32 32.94 -11.70
CA ILE A 216 -18.51 32.15 -12.91
C ILE A 216 -17.32 32.39 -13.83
N LYS A 217 -16.75 31.30 -14.37
CA LYS A 217 -15.54 31.32 -15.20
C LYS A 217 -14.33 32.01 -14.54
N SER A 218 -14.10 31.81 -13.24
CA SER A 218 -12.86 32.26 -12.60
C SER A 218 -11.65 31.43 -13.02
N GLU A 219 -10.52 32.10 -13.27
CA GLU A 219 -9.21 31.46 -13.48
C GLU A 219 -8.52 31.02 -12.17
N ASN A 220 -9.16 31.25 -11.03
CA ASN A 220 -8.61 30.82 -9.74
C ASN A 220 -8.61 29.28 -9.63
N ASN A 221 -7.44 28.71 -9.33
CA ASN A 221 -7.24 27.25 -9.19
C ASN A 221 -8.20 26.59 -8.18
N PHE A 222 -8.52 27.25 -7.07
CA PHE A 222 -9.48 26.75 -6.09
C PHE A 222 -10.88 26.63 -6.70
N ILE A 223 -11.32 27.66 -7.43
CA ILE A 223 -12.65 27.69 -8.07
C ILE A 223 -12.75 26.65 -9.18
N ILE A 224 -11.69 26.52 -9.99
CA ILE A 224 -11.58 25.45 -10.99
C ILE A 224 -11.67 24.09 -10.30
N SER A 225 -10.88 23.88 -9.24
CA SER A 225 -10.89 22.62 -8.47
C SER A 225 -12.28 22.30 -7.91
N TYR A 226 -12.94 23.29 -7.29
CA TYR A 226 -14.29 23.18 -6.77
C TYR A 226 -15.30 22.79 -7.86
N ASN A 227 -15.24 23.41 -9.05
CA ASN A 227 -16.15 23.10 -10.15
C ASN A 227 -16.04 21.64 -10.61
N TYR A 228 -14.82 21.12 -10.76
CA TYR A 228 -14.64 19.72 -11.16
C TYR A 228 -15.00 18.75 -10.04
N VAL A 229 -14.66 19.06 -8.79
CA VAL A 229 -15.02 18.25 -7.62
C VAL A 229 -16.54 18.20 -7.42
N SER A 230 -17.23 19.34 -7.50
CA SER A 230 -18.69 19.42 -7.34
C SER A 230 -19.44 18.61 -8.39
N VAL A 231 -19.01 18.68 -9.65
CA VAL A 231 -19.61 17.87 -10.72
C VAL A 231 -19.31 16.39 -10.55
N ALA A 232 -18.08 16.02 -10.17
CA ALA A 232 -17.69 14.61 -10.02
C ALA A 232 -18.37 13.93 -8.82
N LEU A 233 -18.38 14.59 -7.66
CA LEU A 233 -18.88 14.07 -6.39
C LEU A 233 -20.35 14.39 -6.12
N GLU A 234 -21.03 15.09 -7.02
CA GLU A 234 -22.46 15.43 -6.88
C GLU A 234 -22.73 16.18 -5.56
N CYS A 235 -21.95 17.24 -5.33
CA CYS A 235 -21.95 18.01 -4.09
C CYS A 235 -22.07 19.51 -4.35
N CYS A 236 -22.54 20.26 -3.34
CA CYS A 236 -22.71 21.71 -3.40
C CYS A 236 -22.21 22.37 -2.11
N GLY A 237 -21.47 23.48 -2.26
CA GLY A 237 -20.82 24.18 -1.15
C GLY A 237 -19.66 23.40 -0.51
N ILE A 238 -19.20 23.86 0.66
CA ILE A 238 -18.12 23.24 1.45
C ILE A 238 -18.74 22.20 2.38
N THR A 239 -19.56 22.63 3.34
CA THR A 239 -20.28 21.77 4.29
C THR A 239 -21.68 21.46 3.81
N ASP A 240 -22.31 22.43 3.15
CA ASP A 240 -23.66 22.32 2.61
C ASP A 240 -23.90 23.39 1.54
N ARG A 241 -25.02 23.28 0.83
CA ARG A 241 -25.39 24.20 -0.25
C ARG A 241 -25.63 25.65 0.18
N TRP A 242 -25.84 25.93 1.46
CA TRP A 242 -26.10 27.27 1.96
C TRP A 242 -24.84 28.11 2.13
N ASP A 243 -23.66 27.51 1.93
CA ASP A 243 -22.37 28.22 1.96
C ASP A 243 -22.25 29.36 0.93
N PHE A 244 -23.16 29.42 -0.04
CA PHE A 244 -23.25 30.50 -1.02
C PHE A 244 -24.13 31.68 -0.59
N GLN A 245 -24.90 31.57 0.50
CA GLN A 245 -25.81 32.64 0.96
C GLN A 245 -25.07 33.94 1.35
N ASP A 246 -23.79 33.84 1.73
CA ASP A 246 -22.98 35.00 2.12
C ASP A 246 -22.46 35.82 0.92
N VAL A 247 -22.68 35.36 -0.32
CA VAL A 247 -22.29 36.08 -1.54
C VAL A 247 -23.36 37.13 -1.85
N LYS A 248 -23.18 38.32 -1.27
CA LYS A 248 -24.19 39.42 -1.25
C LYS A 248 -24.71 39.87 -2.62
N ASP A 249 -23.91 39.74 -3.67
CA ASP A 249 -24.25 40.23 -5.01
C ASP A 249 -24.69 39.11 -5.97
N GLY A 250 -24.73 37.86 -5.47
CA GLY A 250 -24.90 36.65 -6.27
C GLY A 250 -23.87 36.51 -7.41
N PHE A 251 -24.08 35.54 -8.29
CA PHE A 251 -23.18 35.31 -9.42
C PHE A 251 -23.80 35.79 -10.72
N GLU A 252 -23.13 36.72 -11.39
CA GLU A 252 -23.55 37.22 -12.70
C GLU A 252 -23.13 36.24 -13.81
N TYR A 253 -24.12 35.73 -14.56
CA TYR A 253 -23.92 35.01 -15.81
C TYR A 253 -24.32 35.89 -17.00
N ASP A 254 -23.44 35.99 -17.99
CA ASP A 254 -23.77 36.55 -19.31
C ASP A 254 -24.04 35.38 -20.27
N ASP A 255 -25.27 35.29 -20.75
CA ASP A 255 -25.72 34.23 -21.66
C ASP A 255 -25.19 34.40 -23.10
N GLY A 256 -24.49 35.50 -23.38
CA GLY A 256 -23.86 35.77 -24.67
C GLY A 256 -24.85 35.92 -25.82
N LEU A 257 -26.15 36.04 -25.53
CA LEU A 257 -27.22 36.18 -26.51
C LEU A 257 -27.45 37.64 -26.92
N GLY A 258 -26.37 38.42 -27.09
CA GLY A 258 -26.24 39.58 -27.97
C GLY A 258 -27.27 40.73 -27.92
N ASN A 259 -28.30 40.69 -27.08
CA ASN A 259 -29.39 41.65 -27.09
C ASN A 259 -29.57 42.30 -25.72
N SER A 260 -29.13 43.55 -25.66
CA SER A 260 -29.45 44.59 -24.69
C SER A 260 -28.86 44.45 -23.29
N SER A 261 -28.64 45.61 -22.70
CA SER A 261 -28.11 45.98 -21.38
C SER A 261 -28.81 45.37 -20.15
N LEU A 262 -29.36 44.16 -20.25
CA LEU A 262 -30.21 43.50 -19.25
C LEU A 262 -29.98 41.98 -19.12
N SER A 263 -28.87 41.43 -19.66
CA SER A 263 -28.59 39.98 -19.68
C SER A 263 -27.79 39.44 -18.48
N LYS A 264 -27.64 40.19 -17.39
CA LYS A 264 -26.97 39.70 -16.17
C LYS A 264 -27.97 39.01 -15.26
N ILE A 265 -27.89 37.68 -15.21
CA ILE A 265 -28.72 36.89 -14.29
C ILE A 265 -27.94 36.65 -13.01
N THR A 266 -28.48 37.09 -11.88
CA THR A 266 -27.93 36.85 -10.54
C THR A 266 -28.33 35.46 -10.06
N MET A 267 -27.35 34.59 -9.80
CA MET A 267 -27.55 33.26 -9.23
C MET A 267 -27.23 33.25 -7.73
N GLU A 268 -28.01 32.52 -6.93
CA GLU A 268 -27.79 32.41 -5.48
C GLU A 268 -26.83 31.27 -5.11
N VAL A 269 -26.66 30.28 -6.00
CA VAL A 269 -25.72 29.17 -5.83
C VAL A 269 -24.90 28.99 -7.10
N ALA A 270 -23.77 28.29 -7.02
CA ALA A 270 -22.99 27.94 -8.20
C ALA A 270 -23.82 27.04 -9.15
N PRO A 271 -23.74 27.21 -10.48
CA PRO A 271 -24.45 26.36 -11.44
C PRO A 271 -24.18 24.87 -11.23
N THR A 272 -22.94 24.51 -10.87
CA THR A 272 -22.51 23.13 -10.63
C THR A 272 -23.23 22.45 -9.46
N CYS A 273 -23.94 23.20 -8.62
CA CYS A 273 -24.79 22.66 -7.56
C CYS A 273 -26.09 22.02 -8.06
N CYS A 274 -26.51 22.31 -9.29
CA CYS A 274 -27.69 21.69 -9.87
C CYS A 274 -27.42 20.22 -10.21
N ILE A 275 -28.42 19.36 -10.00
CA ILE A 275 -28.28 17.93 -10.29
C ILE A 275 -28.01 17.70 -11.78
N ARG A 276 -27.26 16.63 -12.09
CA ARG A 276 -26.86 16.28 -13.47
C ARG A 276 -28.03 16.25 -14.47
N ASP A 277 -29.22 15.84 -14.06
CA ASP A 277 -30.39 15.80 -14.94
C ASP A 277 -30.86 17.18 -15.38
N ILE A 278 -30.66 18.23 -14.57
CA ILE A 278 -30.95 19.62 -14.97
C ILE A 278 -29.99 20.07 -16.08
N PHE A 279 -28.74 19.60 -16.05
CA PHE A 279 -27.78 19.88 -17.12
C PHE A 279 -28.14 19.19 -18.45
N LYS A 280 -28.84 18.05 -18.42
CA LYS A 280 -29.39 17.42 -19.63
C LYS A 280 -30.49 18.26 -20.26
N ALA A 281 -31.27 18.98 -19.44
CA ALA A 281 -32.34 19.86 -19.89
C ALA A 281 -31.85 21.18 -20.51
N GLY A 282 -30.58 21.56 -20.29
CA GLY A 282 -29.91 22.68 -20.95
C GLY A 282 -29.70 23.92 -20.07
N VAL A 283 -28.99 24.91 -20.63
CA VAL A 283 -28.48 26.10 -19.92
C VAL A 283 -29.60 26.87 -19.19
N GLN A 284 -30.72 27.13 -19.87
CA GLN A 284 -31.85 27.85 -19.27
C GLN A 284 -32.38 27.17 -17.99
N ARG A 285 -32.41 25.84 -17.98
CA ARG A 285 -32.90 25.09 -16.84
C ARG A 285 -31.93 25.12 -15.66
N VAL A 286 -30.63 25.12 -15.95
CA VAL A 286 -29.57 25.30 -14.95
C VAL A 286 -29.66 26.70 -14.32
N VAL A 287 -29.85 27.74 -15.13
CA VAL A 287 -30.06 29.11 -14.64
C VAL A 287 -31.28 29.17 -13.72
N GLN A 288 -32.41 28.55 -14.09
CA GLN A 288 -33.60 28.51 -13.24
C GLN A 288 -33.37 27.78 -11.91
N CYS A 289 -32.62 26.68 -11.93
CA CYS A 289 -32.24 25.93 -10.72
C CYS A 289 -31.28 26.74 -9.82
N ALA A 290 -30.33 27.47 -10.41
CA ALA A 290 -29.37 28.29 -9.67
C ALA A 290 -29.95 29.64 -9.19
N HIS A 291 -31.07 30.06 -9.79
CA HIS A 291 -31.84 31.23 -9.40
C HIS A 291 -32.76 30.93 -8.21
N LYS A 292 -33.22 31.99 -7.54
CA LYS A 292 -34.13 31.93 -6.39
C LYS A 292 -35.46 31.23 -6.72
N THR A 293 -35.49 29.92 -6.60
CA THR A 293 -36.73 29.12 -6.59
C THR A 293 -37.17 28.89 -5.14
N GLN A 294 -38.48 28.64 -4.96
CA GLN A 294 -39.08 28.28 -3.67
C GLN A 294 -38.32 27.11 -3.02
N LEU A 295 -38.27 27.10 -1.68
CA LEU A 295 -37.45 26.18 -0.88
C LEU A 295 -37.65 24.69 -1.28
N ASP A 296 -38.89 24.31 -1.62
CA ASP A 296 -39.26 22.94 -1.97
C ASP A 296 -38.71 22.50 -3.34
N VAL A 297 -38.61 23.41 -4.31
CA VAL A 297 -38.04 23.13 -5.63
C VAL A 297 -36.52 22.97 -5.56
N ARG A 298 -35.85 23.77 -4.71
CA ARG A 298 -34.39 23.65 -4.52
C ARG A 298 -33.97 22.31 -3.94
N ASN A 299 -34.76 21.75 -3.02
CA ASN A 299 -34.47 20.45 -2.41
C ASN A 299 -34.45 19.31 -3.44
N ALA A 300 -35.23 19.43 -4.51
CA ALA A 300 -35.33 18.43 -5.56
C ALA A 300 -34.31 18.61 -6.69
N GLU A 301 -33.86 19.85 -6.95
CA GLU A 301 -33.06 20.18 -8.13
C GLU A 301 -31.57 20.45 -7.83
N GLN A 302 -31.18 20.54 -6.55
CA GLN A 302 -29.80 20.83 -6.13
C GLN A 302 -29.21 19.72 -5.25
N TYR A 303 -27.90 19.55 -5.30
CA TYR A 303 -27.18 18.69 -4.36
C TYR A 303 -27.23 19.27 -2.95
N ASN A 304 -27.50 18.40 -1.96
CA ASN A 304 -27.71 18.81 -0.58
C ASN A 304 -26.47 18.63 0.31
N LYS A 305 -25.50 17.80 -0.09
CA LYS A 305 -24.27 17.55 0.66
C LYS A 305 -23.14 18.50 0.23
N GLY A 306 -22.38 18.98 1.20
CA GLY A 306 -21.12 19.72 1.00
C GLY A 306 -20.03 18.88 0.34
N CYS A 307 -19.20 19.54 -0.48
CA CYS A 307 -18.08 18.85 -1.13
C CYS A 307 -16.97 18.44 -0.18
N TYR A 308 -16.69 19.23 0.85
CA TYR A 308 -15.76 18.84 1.89
C TYR A 308 -16.30 17.65 2.68
N THR A 309 -17.58 17.70 3.08
CA THR A 309 -18.26 16.61 3.79
C THR A 309 -18.23 15.32 2.96
N MET A 310 -18.57 15.36 1.67
CA MET A 310 -18.48 14.19 0.79
C MET A 310 -17.05 13.61 0.70
N ILE A 311 -16.03 14.46 0.62
CA ILE A 311 -14.64 13.99 0.59
C ILE A 311 -14.26 13.31 1.91
N VAL A 312 -14.65 13.90 3.04
CA VAL A 312 -14.39 13.31 4.36
C VAL A 312 -15.13 11.97 4.50
N ASP A 313 -16.41 11.90 4.12
CA ASP A 313 -17.20 10.66 4.12
C ASP A 313 -16.48 9.57 3.31
N LEU A 314 -16.02 9.89 2.09
CA LEU A 314 -15.28 8.95 1.23
C LEU A 314 -13.94 8.50 1.84
N ILE A 315 -13.21 9.40 2.49
CA ILE A 315 -11.97 9.07 3.18
C ILE A 315 -12.25 8.15 4.36
N GLN A 316 -13.25 8.46 5.17
CA GLN A 316 -13.63 7.64 6.32
C GLN A 316 -14.07 6.25 5.89
N GLU A 317 -14.88 6.14 4.83
CA GLU A 317 -15.27 4.86 4.24
C GLU A 317 -14.04 4.07 3.76
N GLY A 318 -13.12 4.72 3.03
CA GLY A 318 -11.86 4.13 2.62
C GLY A 318 -10.99 3.65 3.80
N CYS A 319 -10.91 4.44 4.88
CA CYS A 319 -10.19 4.10 6.10
C CYS A 319 -10.80 2.90 6.82
N MET A 320 -12.13 2.73 6.82
CA MET A 320 -12.78 1.54 7.38
C MET A 320 -12.33 0.28 6.64
N TYR A 321 -12.30 0.30 5.30
CA TYR A 321 -11.77 -0.84 4.53
C TYR A 321 -10.26 -1.04 4.75
N TYR A 322 -9.49 0.05 4.85
CA TYR A 322 -8.05 -0.01 5.10
C TYR A 322 -7.70 -0.59 6.48
N SER A 323 -8.59 -0.45 7.48
CA SER A 323 -8.38 -1.03 8.81
C SER A 323 -8.17 -2.55 8.77
N LEU A 324 -8.75 -3.24 7.78
CA LEU A 324 -8.51 -4.67 7.55
C LEU A 324 -7.03 -4.95 7.23
N MET A 325 -6.40 -4.10 6.41
CA MET A 325 -4.97 -4.24 6.08
C MET A 325 -4.10 -4.02 7.32
N VAL A 326 -4.46 -3.07 8.18
CA VAL A 326 -3.76 -2.84 9.45
C VAL A 326 -3.80 -4.09 10.36
N TRP A 327 -4.96 -4.75 10.46
CA TRP A 327 -5.06 -6.02 11.19
C TRP A 327 -4.18 -7.12 10.61
N VAL A 328 -4.10 -7.18 9.28
CA VAL A 328 -3.22 -8.14 8.60
C VAL A 328 -1.74 -7.82 8.87
N HIS A 329 -1.32 -6.56 8.87
CA HIS A 329 0.04 -6.17 9.24
C HIS A 329 0.35 -6.45 10.73
N LEU A 330 -0.62 -6.26 11.64
CA LEU A 330 -0.48 -6.64 13.05
C LEU A 330 -0.28 -8.15 13.23
N LEU A 331 -0.98 -8.96 12.43
CA LEU A 331 -0.79 -10.41 12.40
C LEU A 331 0.62 -10.77 11.92
N ASP A 332 1.10 -10.11 10.85
CA ASP A 332 2.45 -10.29 10.32
C ASP A 332 3.54 -9.99 11.37
N VAL A 333 3.44 -8.85 12.05
CA VAL A 333 4.35 -8.48 13.16
C VAL A 333 4.31 -9.51 14.28
N SER A 334 3.13 -10.03 14.62
CA SER A 334 2.94 -11.05 15.67
C SER A 334 3.58 -12.39 15.30
N ILE A 335 3.44 -12.81 14.04
CA ILE A 335 4.12 -14.00 13.49
C ILE A 335 5.65 -13.81 13.56
N HIS A 336 6.16 -12.64 13.16
CA HIS A 336 7.58 -12.34 13.26
C HIS A 336 8.12 -12.34 14.69
N ALA A 337 7.40 -11.72 15.62
CA ALA A 337 7.79 -11.71 17.03
C ALA A 337 7.86 -13.13 17.61
N THR A 338 6.92 -14.01 17.22
CA THR A 338 6.88 -15.41 17.64
C THR A 338 8.08 -16.18 17.09
N ILE A 339 8.36 -16.08 15.79
CA ILE A 339 9.52 -16.74 15.14
C ILE A 339 10.83 -16.26 15.76
N TYR A 340 10.95 -14.96 16.03
CA TYR A 340 12.15 -14.39 16.63
C TYR A 340 12.37 -14.89 18.06
N LYS A 341 11.31 -14.94 18.87
CA LYS A 341 11.35 -15.50 20.24
C LYS A 341 11.85 -16.95 20.24
N GLU A 342 11.36 -17.77 19.32
CA GLU A 342 11.84 -19.15 19.17
C GLU A 342 13.33 -19.20 18.82
N ARG A 343 13.78 -18.41 17.84
CA ARG A 343 15.21 -18.35 17.47
C ARG A 343 16.11 -17.90 18.61
N LEU A 344 15.70 -16.89 19.38
CA LEU A 344 16.43 -16.45 20.57
C LEU A 344 16.50 -17.55 21.63
N SER A 345 15.42 -18.29 21.86
CA SER A 345 15.41 -19.40 22.82
C SER A 345 16.38 -20.51 22.44
N VAL A 346 16.50 -20.80 21.13
CA VAL A 346 17.47 -21.78 20.61
C VAL A 346 18.89 -21.24 20.76
N LEU A 347 19.14 -19.98 20.40
CA LEU A 347 20.46 -19.37 20.52
C LEU A 347 20.93 -19.32 21.98
N SER A 348 20.06 -18.92 22.91
CA SER A 348 20.35 -18.91 24.35
C SER A 348 20.71 -20.30 24.87
N ARG A 349 20.00 -21.35 24.43
CA ARG A 349 20.36 -22.74 24.80
C ARG A 349 21.71 -23.16 24.25
N ILE A 350 22.06 -22.77 23.02
CA ILE A 350 23.37 -23.08 22.42
C ILE A 350 24.48 -22.38 23.22
N VAL A 351 24.31 -21.10 23.53
CA VAL A 351 25.27 -20.31 24.34
C VAL A 351 25.43 -20.91 25.73
N ASP A 352 24.35 -21.34 26.39
CA ASP A 352 24.41 -22.01 27.69
C ASP A 352 25.19 -23.34 27.65
N ILE A 353 24.99 -24.13 26.59
CA ILE A 353 25.70 -25.41 26.40
C ILE A 353 27.19 -25.15 26.18
N GLU A 354 27.53 -24.16 25.35
CA GLU A 354 28.92 -23.80 25.04
C GLU A 354 29.65 -23.23 26.25
N THR A 355 28.97 -22.40 27.05
CA THR A 355 29.47 -21.86 28.32
C THR A 355 29.77 -23.00 29.30
N LYS A 356 28.82 -23.92 29.51
CA LYS A 356 29.01 -25.10 30.37
C LYS A 356 30.12 -26.03 29.88
N ARG A 357 30.33 -26.13 28.55
CA ARG A 357 31.43 -26.90 27.98
C ARG A 357 32.78 -26.26 28.29
N ASN A 358 32.88 -24.95 28.16
CA ASN A 358 34.10 -24.21 28.47
C ASN A 358 34.44 -24.28 29.96
N GLU A 359 33.45 -24.17 30.85
CA GLU A 359 33.64 -24.38 32.30
C GLU A 359 34.20 -25.77 32.63
N ARG A 360 33.72 -26.83 31.96
CA ARG A 360 34.25 -28.19 32.15
C ARG A 360 35.69 -28.32 31.66
N LYS A 361 36.03 -27.72 30.50
CA LYS A 361 37.41 -27.72 29.99
C LYS A 361 38.37 -27.04 30.97
N VAL A 362 37.97 -25.89 31.54
CA VAL A 362 38.77 -25.17 32.55
C VAL A 362 38.93 -26.01 33.82
N LYS A 363 37.88 -26.67 34.30
CA LYS A 363 37.97 -27.57 35.47
C LYS A 363 38.90 -28.75 35.25
N ILE A 364 38.90 -29.33 34.04
CA ILE A 364 39.81 -30.44 33.69
C ILE A 364 41.26 -29.94 33.57
N ALA A 365 41.50 -28.73 33.07
CA ALA A 365 42.84 -28.17 32.96
C ALA A 365 43.49 -27.76 34.30
N HIS A 366 42.68 -27.60 35.36
CA HIS A 366 43.14 -27.27 36.72
C HIS A 366 43.19 -28.46 37.68
N SER A 367 42.75 -29.64 37.25
CA SER A 367 42.90 -30.90 37.97
C SER A 367 44.08 -31.67 37.41
#